data_AF-A0A9D2E0S0-F1
#
_entry.id   AF-A0A9D2E0S0-F1
#
_cell.length_a   1.000
_cell.length_b   1.000
_cell.length_c   1.000
_cell.angle_alpha   90.00
_cell.angle_beta   90.00
_cell.angle_gamma   90.00
#
_symmetry.space_group_name_H-M   'P 1'
#
loop_
_entity.id
_entity.type
_entity.pdbx_description
1 polymer ?
#
loop_
_entity_poly.entity_id
_entity_poly.type
_entity_poly.pdbx_seq_one_letter_code
_entity_poly.pdbx_strand_id
1 'polypeptide(L)'
;MGLAASQAHLDLLTLRKSDLEYLVMQISDRRLQLTRDMESLAAEKARKLSNRILYVKTTDSNGEELTLSLNEENLKKVNLMVLNMADNQVIDLSKEKNDQGEPVTSWNIENNLRNGKWRLARLDEDYSASDAGYGYNSDNGYNSDIANNTKGTITTQTINDQVAVNSVSVDAWGSGKNDCLDRIIMNNYPDIEPYSSEFMKKRQELMNANPNIYYNPNRNAARAYGVTTVPLTDSNRHNAILYTGETFNLVGATKGGVRTIEIDNGPVYHDDGSYTTGDGVRHYQDKSYTTTDGIRHYADGSYESNGVRYYSDGSYALDGVKIAADGSYTKDGKKYYVKEAIKNYDWRTGPDISDEYYTDDDEAAIAKYDAETAKIKSKDQEFDMQQKTAETQQKAVTNEIDGAQKLIEKTIEMSFKLFA
;
A
#
# COMPACT_ATOMS: atom_id res chain seq x y z
N MET A 1 17.09 101.44 26.71
CA MET A 1 17.90 100.20 26.76
C MET A 1 17.16 99.01 27.39
N GLY A 2 16.21 99.22 28.33
CA GLY A 2 15.51 98.11 28.99
C GLY A 2 14.66 97.21 28.09
N LEU A 3 13.97 97.78 27.09
CA LEU A 3 13.06 97.00 26.22
C LEU A 3 13.79 95.90 25.41
N ALA A 4 14.94 96.24 24.80
CA ALA A 4 15.72 95.30 23.99
C ALA A 4 16.29 94.14 24.83
N ALA A 5 16.71 94.43 26.07
CA ALA A 5 17.17 93.40 26.99
C ALA A 5 16.03 92.47 27.44
N SER A 6 14.85 93.02 27.74
CA SER A 6 13.67 92.22 28.08
C SER A 6 13.19 91.35 26.92
N GLN A 7 13.23 91.87 25.69
CA GLN A 7 12.89 91.10 24.49
C GLN A 7 13.89 89.95 24.27
N ALA A 8 15.19 90.21 24.37
CA ALA A 8 16.20 89.16 24.25
C ALA A 8 16.05 88.05 25.31
N HIS A 9 15.65 88.42 26.54
CA HIS A 9 15.36 87.46 27.60
C HIS A 9 14.12 86.61 27.28
N LEU A 10 13.03 87.23 26.79
CA LEU A 10 11.83 86.53 26.36
C LEU A 10 12.12 85.53 25.24
N ASP A 11 12.94 85.91 24.27
CA ASP A 11 13.34 85.04 23.16
C ASP A 11 14.13 83.82 23.69
N LEU A 12 15.04 84.02 24.65
CA LEU A 12 15.80 82.93 25.28
C LEU A 12 14.90 81.97 26.08
N LEU A 13 13.93 82.49 26.83
CA LEU A 13 12.97 81.65 27.55
C LEU A 13 12.08 80.86 26.59
N THR A 14 11.71 81.46 25.45
CA THR A 14 10.92 80.80 24.40
C THR A 14 11.69 79.66 23.76
N LEU A 15 12.98 79.87 23.45
CA LEU A 15 13.86 78.80 22.95
C LEU A 15 13.96 77.65 23.97
N ARG A 16 14.19 77.98 25.24
CA ARG A 16 14.28 76.97 26.31
C ARG A 16 12.98 76.18 26.47
N LYS A 17 11.81 76.82 26.32
CA LYS A 17 10.51 76.14 26.33
C LYS A 17 10.39 75.17 25.15
N SER A 18 10.75 75.60 23.95
CA SER A 18 10.75 74.75 22.75
C SER A 18 11.66 73.53 22.91
N ASP A 19 12.83 73.69 23.51
CA ASP A 19 13.75 72.58 23.78
C ASP A 19 13.13 71.56 24.76
N LEU A 20 12.46 72.04 25.81
CA LEU A 20 11.77 71.17 26.78
C LEU A 20 10.58 70.44 26.16
N GLU A 21 9.81 71.10 25.29
CA GLU A 21 8.72 70.46 24.54
C GLU A 21 9.24 69.36 23.62
N TYR A 22 10.36 69.62 22.93
CA TYR A 22 11.02 68.62 22.10
C TYR A 22 11.52 67.43 22.93
N LEU A 23 12.11 67.66 24.11
CA LEU A 23 12.52 66.59 25.01
C LEU A 23 11.35 65.73 25.51
N VAL A 24 10.23 66.36 25.90
CA VAL A 24 9.01 65.62 26.30
C VAL A 24 8.51 64.74 25.17
N MET A 25 8.48 65.26 23.93
CA MET A 25 8.09 64.49 22.75
C MET A 25 9.04 63.30 22.51
N GLN A 26 10.35 63.50 22.56
CA GLN A 26 11.33 62.41 22.41
C GLN A 26 11.15 61.32 23.48
N ILE A 27 10.89 61.71 24.73
CA ILE A 27 10.65 60.75 25.82
C ILE A 27 9.38 59.96 25.55
N SER A 28 8.30 60.61 25.11
CA SER A 28 7.05 59.96 24.74
C SER A 28 7.25 58.91 23.63
N ASP A 29 7.99 59.25 22.58
CA ASP A 29 8.32 58.33 21.50
C ASP A 29 9.12 57.11 21.99
N ARG A 30 10.09 57.32 22.89
CA ARG A 30 10.88 56.24 23.48
C ARG A 30 10.02 55.33 24.36
N ARG A 31 9.06 55.87 25.11
CA ARG A 31 8.11 55.07 25.89
C ARG A 31 7.22 54.22 24.99
N LEU A 32 6.76 54.78 23.87
CA LEU A 32 6.00 54.03 22.87
C LEU A 32 6.82 52.88 22.27
N GLN A 33 8.12 53.09 22.02
CA GLN A 33 9.02 52.00 21.59
C GLN A 33 9.12 50.90 22.63
N LEU A 34 9.30 51.24 23.92
CA LEU A 34 9.33 50.26 25.00
C LEU A 34 8.04 49.43 25.09
N THR A 35 6.87 50.05 24.84
CA THR A 35 5.59 49.33 24.78
C THR A 35 5.57 48.31 23.63
N ARG A 36 6.04 48.70 22.44
CA ARG A 36 6.14 47.78 21.29
C ARG A 36 7.11 46.62 21.55
N ASP A 37 8.23 46.89 22.20
CA ASP A 37 9.19 45.85 22.58
C ASP A 37 8.56 44.84 23.56
N MET A 38 7.77 45.34 24.51
CA MET A 38 7.04 44.50 25.46
C MET A 38 5.98 43.62 24.77
N GLU A 39 5.25 44.17 23.80
CA GLU A 39 4.29 43.40 22.98
C GLU A 39 5.00 42.31 22.17
N SER A 40 6.13 42.64 21.55
CA SER A 40 6.94 41.67 20.78
C SER A 40 7.46 40.53 21.67
N LEU A 41 7.94 40.84 22.87
CA LEU A 41 8.40 39.83 23.84
C LEU A 41 7.26 38.93 24.32
N ALA A 42 6.08 39.50 24.58
CA ALA A 42 4.89 38.73 24.94
C ALA A 42 4.46 37.79 23.82
N ALA A 43 4.50 38.25 22.56
CA ALA A 43 4.22 37.42 21.40
C ALA A 43 5.26 36.31 21.20
N GLU A 44 6.55 36.58 21.40
CA GLU A 44 7.61 35.56 21.35
C GLU A 44 7.39 34.48 22.43
N LYS A 45 7.11 34.89 23.67
CA LYS A 45 6.79 33.97 24.77
C LYS A 45 5.56 33.11 24.43
N ALA A 46 4.48 33.72 23.94
CA ALA A 46 3.28 33.00 23.57
C ALA A 46 3.54 31.97 22.45
N ARG A 47 4.36 32.32 21.45
CA ARG A 47 4.75 31.39 20.37
C ARG A 47 5.55 30.20 20.87
N LYS A 48 6.46 30.41 21.83
CA LYS A 48 7.22 29.32 22.44
C LYS A 48 6.31 28.43 23.29
N LEU A 49 5.53 29.00 24.20
CA LEU A 49 4.58 28.23 25.03
C LEU A 49 3.48 27.49 24.26
N SER A 50 3.23 27.86 23.00
CA SER A 50 2.22 27.22 22.14
C SER A 50 2.85 26.37 21.04
N ASN A 51 4.17 26.23 21.03
CA ASN A 51 4.83 25.31 20.10
C ASN A 51 4.38 23.88 20.43
N ARG A 52 4.16 23.10 19.38
CA ARG A 52 3.79 21.70 19.50
C ARG A 52 4.74 20.89 18.63
N ILE A 53 5.08 19.72 19.13
CA ILE A 53 6.02 18.82 18.46
C ILE A 53 5.40 17.43 18.44
N LEU A 54 5.72 16.69 17.37
CA LEU A 54 5.33 15.29 17.23
C LEU A 54 6.30 14.35 17.96
N TYR A 55 5.73 13.39 18.69
CA TYR A 55 6.44 12.32 19.38
C TYR A 55 5.92 10.95 18.96
N VAL A 56 6.77 9.94 19.11
CA VAL A 56 6.39 8.53 18.99
C VAL A 56 6.02 8.00 20.36
N LYS A 57 4.83 7.41 20.48
CA LYS A 57 4.35 6.69 21.65
C LYS A 57 4.65 5.22 21.51
N THR A 58 5.35 4.66 22.49
CA THR A 58 5.63 3.23 22.58
C THR A 58 5.55 2.80 24.03
N THR A 59 5.48 1.51 24.31
CA THR A 59 5.64 0.99 25.67
C THR A 59 7.08 0.52 25.89
N ASP A 60 7.58 0.67 27.11
CA ASP A 60 8.84 0.07 27.55
C ASP A 60 8.69 -1.44 27.82
N SER A 61 9.78 -2.09 28.24
CA SER A 61 9.78 -3.52 28.60
C SER A 61 8.88 -3.88 29.79
N ASN A 62 8.46 -2.88 30.59
CA ASN A 62 7.60 -3.04 31.75
C ASN A 62 6.12 -2.69 31.45
N GLY A 63 5.82 -2.25 30.23
CA GLY A 63 4.49 -1.83 29.80
C GLY A 63 4.15 -0.37 30.16
N GLU A 64 5.12 0.44 30.58
CA GLU A 64 4.95 1.87 30.82
C GLU A 64 5.01 2.66 29.50
N GLU A 65 4.18 3.68 29.37
CA GLU A 65 4.14 4.54 28.17
C GLU A 65 5.37 5.44 28.11
N LEU A 66 6.08 5.39 26.98
CA LEU A 66 7.24 6.20 26.65
C LEU A 66 6.91 7.14 25.49
N THR A 67 7.24 8.40 25.67
CA THR A 67 7.19 9.43 24.64
C THR A 67 8.62 9.66 24.12
N LEU A 68 8.85 9.32 22.86
CA LEU A 68 10.17 9.39 22.22
C LEU A 68 10.19 10.39 21.07
N SER A 69 11.36 10.95 20.78
CA SER A 69 11.51 11.89 19.66
C SER A 69 11.23 11.22 18.31
N LEU A 70 10.66 11.98 17.37
CA LEU A 70 10.36 11.50 16.03
C LEU A 70 11.65 11.31 15.22
N ASN A 71 12.15 10.08 15.16
CA ASN A 71 13.31 9.70 14.35
C ASN A 71 13.14 8.28 13.78
N GLU A 72 14.06 7.85 12.90
CA GLU A 72 13.97 6.56 12.22
C GLU A 72 13.93 5.36 13.17
N GLU A 73 14.77 5.39 14.20
CA GLU A 73 14.88 4.29 15.17
C GLU A 73 13.57 4.14 15.95
N ASN A 74 12.99 5.26 16.38
CA ASN A 74 11.76 5.26 17.17
C ASN A 74 10.53 4.93 16.30
N LEU A 75 10.47 5.39 15.05
CA LEU A 75 9.42 5.01 14.11
C LEU A 75 9.43 3.50 13.83
N LYS A 76 10.61 2.89 13.70
CA LYS A 76 10.74 1.43 13.53
C LYS A 76 10.20 0.65 14.72
N LYS A 77 10.33 1.16 15.95
CA LYS A 77 9.78 0.51 17.17
C LYS A 77 8.26 0.36 17.11
N VAL A 78 7.57 1.28 16.43
CA VAL A 78 6.11 1.25 16.22
C VAL A 78 5.72 0.76 14.81
N ASN A 79 6.63 0.09 14.10
CA ASN A 79 6.41 -0.41 12.74
C ASN A 79 5.92 0.68 11.76
N LEU A 80 6.46 1.90 11.89
CA LEU A 80 6.18 3.02 10.99
C LEU A 80 7.40 3.35 10.14
N MET A 81 7.14 3.81 8.92
CA MET A 81 8.14 4.34 8.00
C MET A 81 7.67 5.65 7.39
N VAL A 82 8.63 6.44 6.91
CA VAL A 82 8.36 7.68 6.20
C VAL A 82 8.43 7.44 4.70
N LEU A 83 7.38 7.83 3.99
CA LEU A 83 7.31 7.79 2.54
C LEU A 83 7.25 9.20 1.97
N ASN A 84 7.90 9.40 0.83
CA ASN A 84 7.71 10.59 0.01
C ASN A 84 6.32 10.52 -0.65
N MET A 85 5.53 11.60 -0.57
CA MET A 85 4.18 11.62 -1.13
C MET A 85 4.18 11.59 -2.67
N ALA A 86 5.24 12.09 -3.31
CA ALA A 86 5.28 12.22 -4.77
C ALA A 86 5.44 10.87 -5.49
N ASP A 87 6.26 9.97 -4.95
CA ASP A 87 6.69 8.74 -5.63
C ASP A 87 6.60 7.47 -4.76
N ASN A 88 6.06 7.57 -3.54
CA ASN A 88 5.99 6.49 -2.55
C ASN A 88 7.36 5.88 -2.21
N GLN A 89 8.46 6.59 -2.46
CA GLN A 89 9.79 6.12 -2.08
C GLN A 89 9.92 6.12 -0.55
N VAL A 90 10.53 5.06 0.01
CA VAL A 90 10.91 5.04 1.42
C VAL A 90 12.05 6.02 1.64
N ILE A 91 11.89 6.87 2.65
CA ILE A 91 12.89 7.85 3.05
C ILE A 91 13.74 7.23 4.15
N ASP A 92 15.02 7.05 3.84
CA ASP A 92 16.05 6.66 4.80
C ASP A 92 16.50 7.92 5.55
N LEU A 93 15.84 8.19 6.68
CA LEU A 93 16.07 9.41 7.48
C LEU A 93 17.52 9.52 7.96
N SER A 94 18.23 8.40 8.14
CA SER A 94 19.65 8.39 8.52
C SER A 94 20.58 8.96 7.44
N LYS A 95 20.15 8.97 6.18
CA LYS A 95 20.91 9.48 5.03
C LYS A 95 20.37 10.81 4.51
N GLU A 96 19.13 11.16 4.85
CA GLU A 96 18.49 12.36 4.38
C GLU A 96 19.11 13.60 5.02
N LYS A 97 19.20 14.68 4.23
CA LYS A 97 19.75 15.96 4.67
C LYS A 97 18.72 17.07 4.50
N ASN A 98 18.74 18.04 5.41
CA ASN A 98 17.95 19.26 5.28
C ASN A 98 18.52 20.18 4.18
N ASP A 99 17.84 21.31 3.94
CA ASP A 99 18.24 22.30 2.92
C ASP A 99 19.64 22.90 3.19
N GLN A 100 20.13 22.79 4.43
CA GLN A 100 21.46 23.22 4.88
C GLN A 100 22.53 22.12 4.76
N GLY A 101 22.16 20.90 4.35
CA GLY A 101 23.07 19.76 4.20
C GLY A 101 23.38 19.00 5.50
N GLU A 102 22.67 19.30 6.58
CA GLU A 102 22.77 18.64 7.89
C GLU A 102 21.79 17.46 7.98
N PRO A 103 22.03 16.47 8.88
CA PRO A 103 21.09 15.37 9.10
C PRO A 103 19.68 15.86 9.43
N VAL A 104 18.67 15.16 8.91
CA VAL A 104 17.26 15.47 9.20
C VAL A 104 16.97 15.31 10.70
N THR A 105 16.39 16.35 11.30
CA THR A 105 15.95 16.37 12.70
C THR A 105 14.46 16.03 12.83
N SER A 106 13.99 15.77 14.07
CA SER A 106 12.55 15.57 14.36
C SER A 106 11.68 16.70 13.81
N TRP A 107 12.15 17.95 13.93
CA TRP A 107 11.45 19.12 13.40
C TRP A 107 11.33 19.08 11.88
N ASN A 108 12.39 18.66 11.17
CA ASN A 108 12.34 18.52 9.71
C ASN A 108 11.31 17.47 9.28
N ILE A 109 11.27 16.33 9.99
CA ILE A 109 10.29 15.25 9.72
C ILE A 109 8.88 15.77 9.93
N GLU A 110 8.61 16.39 11.07
CA GLU A 110 7.31 16.97 11.40
C GLU A 110 6.87 18.01 10.38
N ASN A 111 7.75 18.94 10.02
CA ASN A 111 7.43 19.97 9.04
C ASN A 111 7.08 19.36 7.67
N ASN A 112 7.79 18.33 7.24
CA ASN A 112 7.47 17.62 5.99
C ASN A 112 6.15 16.84 6.08
N LEU A 113 5.82 16.25 7.23
CA LEU A 113 4.53 15.59 7.47
C LEU A 113 3.36 16.59 7.48
N ARG A 114 3.50 17.72 8.18
CA ARG A 114 2.47 18.76 8.27
C ARG A 114 2.22 19.44 6.92
N ASN A 115 3.27 19.67 6.13
CA ASN A 115 3.18 20.24 4.79
C ASN A 115 2.78 19.24 3.70
N GLY A 116 2.56 17.97 4.04
CA GLY A 116 2.18 16.93 3.07
C GLY A 116 3.26 16.62 2.05
N LYS A 117 4.54 16.91 2.34
CA LYS A 117 5.65 16.41 1.50
C LYS A 117 5.87 14.93 1.77
N TRP A 118 5.78 14.55 3.05
CA TRP A 118 5.97 13.19 3.52
C TRP A 118 4.68 12.65 4.15
N ARG A 119 4.58 11.33 4.24
CA ARG A 119 3.51 10.65 4.97
C ARG A 119 4.09 9.47 5.76
N LEU A 120 3.37 9.05 6.80
CA LEU A 120 3.68 7.81 7.51
C LEU A 120 2.94 6.64 6.87
N ALA A 121 3.57 5.48 6.87
CA ALA A 121 2.96 4.23 6.46
C ALA A 121 3.40 3.10 7.40
N ARG A 122 2.54 2.08 7.51
CA ARG A 122 2.84 0.81 8.16
C ARG A 122 2.80 -0.29 7.08
N LEU A 123 3.63 -1.31 7.25
CA LEU A 123 3.51 -2.53 6.44
C LEU A 123 2.22 -3.23 6.79
N ASP A 124 1.48 -3.65 5.77
CA ASP A 124 0.32 -4.47 6.02
C ASP A 124 0.79 -5.86 6.47
N GLU A 125 0.57 -6.20 7.75
CA GLU A 125 0.97 -7.47 8.35
C GLU A 125 0.22 -8.66 7.72
N ASP A 126 -0.93 -8.40 7.11
CA ASP A 126 -1.73 -9.39 6.39
C ASP A 126 -1.35 -9.49 4.91
N TYR A 127 -0.41 -8.66 4.41
CA TYR A 127 0.00 -8.71 3.01
C TYR A 127 0.74 -10.01 2.71
N SER A 128 0.08 -10.88 1.95
CA SER A 128 0.69 -12.08 1.41
C SER A 128 1.06 -11.84 -0.06
N ALA A 129 2.26 -12.25 -0.48
CA ALA A 129 2.66 -12.17 -1.89
C ALA A 129 1.70 -12.92 -2.84
N SER A 130 0.89 -13.85 -2.31
CA SER A 130 -0.21 -14.49 -3.03
C SER A 130 -1.34 -13.54 -3.43
N ASP A 131 -1.58 -12.45 -2.68
CA ASP A 131 -2.62 -11.47 -3.01
C ASP A 131 -2.25 -10.60 -4.20
N ALA A 132 -0.95 -10.40 -4.46
CA ALA A 132 -0.45 -9.66 -5.62
C ALA A 132 -0.74 -10.36 -6.96
N GLY A 133 -0.97 -11.68 -6.94
CA GLY A 133 -1.29 -12.49 -8.12
C GLY A 133 -2.75 -12.40 -8.57
N TYR A 134 -3.65 -11.97 -7.68
CA TYR A 134 -5.04 -11.71 -8.01
C TYR A 134 -5.24 -10.22 -8.25
N GLY A 135 -4.59 -9.72 -9.31
CA GLY A 135 -4.99 -8.47 -9.93
C GLY A 135 -6.46 -8.60 -10.33
N TYR A 136 -7.35 -8.11 -9.48
CA TYR A 136 -8.78 -7.95 -9.72
C TYR A 136 -8.94 -7.07 -10.96
N ASN A 137 -9.04 -7.71 -12.13
CA ASN A 137 -9.55 -7.08 -13.32
C ASN A 137 -11.08 -7.09 -13.18
N SER A 138 -11.63 -6.07 -12.52
CA SER A 138 -13.03 -5.98 -12.09
C SER A 138 -14.06 -5.89 -13.23
N ASP A 139 -13.70 -6.20 -14.47
CA ASP A 139 -14.54 -5.99 -15.65
C ASP A 139 -15.07 -7.26 -16.31
N ASN A 140 -14.85 -8.46 -15.78
CA ASN A 140 -15.57 -9.64 -16.26
C ASN A 140 -15.99 -10.55 -15.11
N GLY A 141 -17.28 -10.52 -14.80
CA GLY A 141 -17.93 -11.47 -13.91
C GLY A 141 -17.80 -12.88 -14.46
N TYR A 142 -16.87 -13.65 -13.91
CA TYR A 142 -16.93 -15.10 -13.92
C TYR A 142 -16.61 -15.66 -12.54
N ASN A 143 -17.39 -16.69 -12.25
CA ASN A 143 -17.74 -17.23 -10.95
C ASN A 143 -16.55 -17.86 -10.20
N SER A 144 -16.45 -17.54 -8.91
CA SER A 144 -15.49 -18.08 -7.95
C SER A 144 -15.91 -19.49 -7.51
N ASP A 145 -15.49 -20.53 -8.22
CA ASP A 145 -15.76 -21.94 -7.81
C ASP A 145 -14.54 -22.88 -8.03
N ILE A 146 -13.30 -22.37 -7.97
CA ILE A 146 -12.09 -23.22 -8.08
C ILE A 146 -11.09 -22.84 -6.99
N ALA A 147 -11.48 -22.99 -5.74
CA ALA A 147 -10.54 -22.96 -4.62
C ALA A 147 -11.10 -23.82 -3.48
N ASN A 148 -11.15 -25.15 -3.65
CA ASN A 148 -11.28 -26.13 -2.55
C ASN A 148 -11.20 -27.58 -3.05
N ASN A 149 -10.11 -28.00 -3.70
CA ASN A 149 -9.90 -29.44 -3.89
C ASN A 149 -8.43 -29.87 -3.76
N THR A 150 -7.83 -29.58 -2.61
CA THR A 150 -6.56 -30.22 -2.23
C THR A 150 -6.54 -30.47 -0.72
N LYS A 151 -7.41 -31.38 -0.25
CA LYS A 151 -7.25 -32.11 1.02
C LYS A 151 -8.17 -33.33 1.06
N GLY A 152 -7.91 -34.28 0.17
CA GLY A 152 -8.51 -35.62 0.23
C GLY A 152 -7.70 -36.51 1.17
N THR A 153 -8.08 -36.54 2.45
CA THR A 153 -7.62 -37.55 3.40
C THR A 153 -8.15 -38.91 2.94
N ILE A 154 -7.25 -39.84 2.58
CA ILE A 154 -7.64 -41.23 2.28
C ILE A 154 -8.13 -41.87 3.57
N THR A 155 -9.44 -42.00 3.70
CA THR A 155 -10.07 -42.81 4.74
C THR A 155 -10.36 -44.16 4.11
N THR A 156 -9.57 -45.19 4.44
CA THR A 156 -9.89 -46.57 4.11
C THR A 156 -11.14 -46.98 4.89
N GLN A 157 -12.27 -47.11 4.19
CA GLN A 157 -13.49 -47.69 4.72
C GLN A 157 -13.63 -49.10 4.13
N THR A 158 -13.43 -50.11 4.96
CA THR A 158 -13.73 -51.51 4.62
C THR A 158 -15.25 -51.67 4.53
N ILE A 159 -15.79 -51.87 3.33
CA ILE A 159 -17.19 -52.24 3.14
C ILE A 159 -17.26 -53.75 2.90
N ASN A 160 -17.98 -54.43 3.79
CA ASN A 160 -18.27 -55.86 3.76
C ASN A 160 -19.07 -56.25 2.51
N ASP A 161 -18.70 -57.41 1.96
CA ASP A 161 -19.42 -58.34 1.08
C ASP A 161 -20.92 -58.07 0.79
N GLN A 162 -21.25 -57.11 -0.06
CA GLN A 162 -22.48 -57.14 -0.86
C GLN A 162 -22.24 -56.63 -2.29
N VAL A 163 -22.25 -57.56 -3.24
CA VAL A 163 -22.22 -57.30 -4.68
C VAL A 163 -23.55 -56.69 -5.10
N ALA A 164 -23.59 -55.39 -5.37
CA ALA A 164 -24.69 -54.76 -6.08
C ALA A 164 -24.66 -55.19 -7.55
N VAL A 165 -25.54 -56.12 -7.94
CA VAL A 165 -25.72 -56.50 -9.35
C VAL A 165 -26.68 -55.51 -10.01
N ASN A 166 -26.14 -54.48 -10.64
CA ASN A 166 -26.91 -53.66 -11.59
C ASN A 166 -26.97 -54.41 -12.93
N SER A 167 -28.14 -54.97 -13.26
CA SER A 167 -28.38 -55.56 -14.57
C SER A 167 -28.75 -54.48 -15.59
N VAL A 168 -27.92 -54.29 -16.61
CA VAL A 168 -28.28 -53.51 -17.81
C VAL A 168 -28.72 -54.49 -18.90
N SER A 169 -29.88 -54.23 -19.52
CA SER A 169 -30.31 -54.94 -20.72
C SER A 169 -29.60 -54.38 -21.95
N VAL A 170 -28.87 -55.22 -22.66
CA VAL A 170 -28.32 -54.89 -23.98
C VAL A 170 -29.28 -55.47 -25.02
N ASP A 171 -29.75 -54.65 -25.97
CA ASP A 171 -30.61 -55.12 -27.05
C ASP A 171 -29.89 -56.20 -27.88
N ALA A 172 -30.65 -57.19 -28.34
CA ALA A 172 -30.12 -58.24 -29.19
C ALA A 172 -29.61 -57.63 -30.50
N TRP A 173 -28.40 -58.01 -30.91
CA TRP A 173 -27.81 -57.59 -32.18
C TRP A 173 -28.78 -57.87 -33.33
N GLY A 174 -29.06 -56.84 -34.15
CA GLY A 174 -29.94 -56.92 -35.32
C GLY A 174 -31.29 -56.19 -35.25
N SER A 175 -31.64 -55.49 -34.16
CA SER A 175 -32.90 -54.72 -34.09
C SER A 175 -32.69 -53.20 -34.14
N GLY A 176 -32.29 -52.66 -35.29
CA GLY A 176 -32.28 -51.20 -35.51
C GLY A 176 -31.50 -50.76 -36.75
N LYS A 177 -31.81 -49.56 -37.26
CA LYS A 177 -31.15 -48.94 -38.43
C LYS A 177 -29.68 -48.49 -38.18
N ASN A 178 -29.15 -48.71 -36.98
CA ASN A 178 -27.80 -48.31 -36.57
C ASN A 178 -27.04 -49.49 -35.93
N ASP A 179 -27.15 -50.67 -36.52
CA ASP A 179 -26.34 -51.81 -36.11
C ASP A 179 -24.86 -51.58 -36.51
N CYS A 180 -23.94 -51.94 -35.62
CA CYS A 180 -22.51 -51.95 -35.89
C CYS A 180 -22.14 -52.73 -37.16
N LEU A 181 -22.91 -53.77 -37.53
CA LEU A 181 -22.71 -54.50 -38.78
C LEU A 181 -22.94 -53.63 -40.02
N ASP A 182 -23.96 -52.76 -39.99
CA ASP A 182 -24.27 -51.89 -41.12
C ASP A 182 -23.14 -50.86 -41.33
N ARG A 183 -22.58 -50.31 -40.24
CA ARG A 183 -21.40 -49.42 -40.32
C ARG A 183 -20.15 -50.13 -40.82
N ILE A 184 -19.93 -51.39 -40.42
CA ILE A 184 -18.81 -52.20 -40.91
C ILE A 184 -18.93 -52.42 -42.42
N ILE A 185 -20.13 -52.68 -42.93
CA ILE A 185 -20.37 -52.85 -44.37
C ILE A 185 -20.11 -51.52 -45.10
N MET A 186 -20.66 -50.41 -44.60
CA MET A 186 -20.45 -49.09 -45.21
C MET A 186 -18.98 -48.67 -45.26
N ASN A 187 -18.19 -49.02 -44.23
CA ASN A 187 -16.77 -48.67 -44.19
C ASN A 187 -15.89 -49.57 -45.07
N ASN A 188 -16.18 -50.87 -45.15
CA ASN A 188 -15.33 -51.83 -45.87
C ASN A 188 -15.79 -52.09 -47.30
N TYR A 189 -17.04 -51.75 -47.63
CA TYR A 189 -17.62 -51.91 -48.97
C TYR A 189 -18.31 -50.58 -49.37
N PRO A 190 -17.55 -49.48 -49.51
CA PRO A 190 -18.11 -48.15 -49.75
C PRO A 190 -18.86 -48.04 -51.10
N ASP A 191 -18.56 -48.93 -52.05
CA ASP A 191 -19.19 -48.97 -53.36
C ASP A 191 -20.59 -49.60 -53.34
N ILE A 192 -20.98 -50.22 -52.23
CA ILE A 192 -22.32 -50.79 -52.05
C ILE A 192 -23.22 -49.73 -51.41
N GLU A 193 -24.22 -49.25 -52.15
CA GLU A 193 -25.16 -48.25 -51.64
C GLU A 193 -25.89 -48.76 -50.38
N PRO A 194 -25.87 -48.00 -49.26
CA PRO A 194 -26.54 -48.36 -48.01
C PRO A 194 -27.97 -48.84 -48.20
N TYR A 195 -28.29 -50.02 -47.65
CA TYR A 195 -29.62 -50.63 -47.69
C TYR A 195 -30.15 -51.01 -49.09
N SER A 196 -29.32 -50.95 -50.14
CA SER A 196 -29.65 -51.54 -51.44
C SER A 196 -29.83 -53.07 -51.34
N SER A 197 -30.37 -53.71 -52.39
CA SER A 197 -30.47 -55.18 -52.39
C SER A 197 -29.10 -55.85 -52.29
N GLU A 198 -28.07 -55.21 -52.83
CA GLU A 198 -26.68 -55.67 -52.75
C GLU A 198 -26.12 -55.53 -51.32
N PHE A 199 -26.43 -54.42 -50.64
CA PHE A 199 -26.10 -54.22 -49.22
C PHE A 199 -26.72 -55.30 -48.33
N MET A 200 -28.01 -55.60 -48.53
CA MET A 200 -28.71 -56.63 -47.76
C MET A 200 -28.18 -58.04 -48.06
N LYS A 201 -27.78 -58.30 -49.31
CA LYS A 201 -27.12 -59.56 -49.68
C LYS A 201 -25.75 -59.69 -49.02
N LYS A 202 -24.95 -58.62 -48.99
CA LYS A 202 -23.64 -58.61 -48.32
C LYS A 202 -23.77 -58.74 -46.81
N ARG A 203 -24.79 -58.12 -46.22
CA ARG A 203 -25.16 -58.28 -44.81
C ARG A 203 -25.48 -59.75 -44.50
N GLN A 204 -26.32 -60.39 -45.30
CA GLN A 204 -26.67 -61.80 -45.11
C GLN A 204 -25.44 -62.72 -45.32
N GLU A 205 -24.58 -62.42 -46.29
CA GLU A 205 -23.32 -63.15 -46.52
C GLU A 205 -22.41 -63.10 -45.28
N LEU A 206 -22.20 -61.92 -44.69
CA LEU A 206 -21.38 -61.76 -43.48
C LEU A 206 -21.98 -62.44 -42.25
N MET A 207 -23.31 -62.40 -42.10
CA MET A 207 -24.03 -63.10 -41.04
C MET A 207 -23.91 -64.62 -41.20
N ASN A 208 -24.03 -65.13 -42.43
CA ASN A 208 -23.91 -66.55 -42.73
C ASN A 208 -22.48 -67.07 -42.61
N ALA A 209 -21.48 -66.24 -42.90
CA ALA A 209 -20.06 -66.57 -42.73
C ALA A 209 -19.66 -66.68 -41.25
N ASN A 210 -20.41 -66.03 -40.35
CA ASN A 210 -20.13 -66.00 -38.91
C ASN A 210 -21.34 -66.44 -38.07
N PRO A 211 -21.84 -67.68 -38.26
CA PRO A 211 -23.10 -68.12 -37.66
C PRO A 211 -23.05 -68.10 -36.12
N ASN A 212 -21.88 -68.32 -35.51
CA ASN A 212 -21.72 -68.29 -34.05
C ASN A 212 -21.93 -66.90 -33.42
N ILE A 213 -21.80 -65.83 -34.20
CA ILE A 213 -21.98 -64.44 -33.74
C ILE A 213 -23.42 -63.99 -33.99
N TYR A 214 -24.00 -64.37 -35.13
CA TYR A 214 -25.27 -63.80 -35.61
C TYR A 214 -26.47 -64.76 -35.59
N TYR A 215 -26.27 -66.07 -35.47
CA TYR A 215 -27.32 -67.08 -35.50
C TYR A 215 -27.16 -68.11 -34.38
N ASN A 216 -27.90 -67.92 -33.28
CA ASN A 216 -28.08 -68.95 -32.27
C ASN A 216 -29.50 -69.53 -32.37
N PRO A 217 -29.68 -70.77 -32.87
CA PRO A 217 -31.00 -71.40 -33.00
C PRO A 217 -31.65 -71.73 -31.64
N ASN A 218 -30.87 -71.73 -30.55
CA ASN A 218 -31.38 -71.92 -29.20
C ASN A 218 -31.54 -70.56 -28.51
N ARG A 219 -32.59 -69.82 -28.86
CA ARG A 219 -33.03 -68.67 -28.04
C ARG A 219 -33.54 -69.18 -26.69
N ASN A 220 -32.62 -69.28 -25.73
CA ASN A 220 -32.85 -69.03 -24.32
C ASN A 220 -31.57 -68.42 -23.73
N ALA A 221 -31.53 -67.09 -23.71
CA ALA A 221 -30.69 -66.23 -22.88
C ALA A 221 -29.22 -66.67 -22.65
N ALA A 222 -28.41 -66.74 -23.70
CA ALA A 222 -26.95 -66.63 -23.54
C ALA A 222 -26.57 -65.14 -23.57
N ARG A 223 -26.49 -64.52 -22.38
CA ARG A 223 -25.90 -63.19 -22.22
C ARG A 223 -24.42 -63.26 -22.62
N ALA A 224 -24.05 -62.59 -23.70
CA ALA A 224 -22.64 -62.30 -23.95
C ALA A 224 -22.14 -61.41 -22.79
N TYR A 225 -21.22 -61.92 -21.99
CA TYR A 225 -20.56 -61.13 -20.95
C TYR A 225 -19.64 -60.13 -21.64
N GLY A 226 -20.16 -58.91 -21.82
CA GLY A 226 -19.43 -57.78 -22.37
C GLY A 226 -18.43 -57.21 -21.37
N VAL A 227 -17.27 -56.84 -21.90
CA VAL A 227 -16.29 -55.95 -21.29
C VAL A 227 -16.98 -54.67 -20.82
N THR A 228 -16.78 -54.31 -19.56
CA THR A 228 -17.25 -53.04 -19.00
C THR A 228 -16.35 -51.91 -19.52
N THR A 229 -16.89 -51.01 -20.35
CA THR A 229 -16.27 -49.70 -20.57
C THR A 229 -16.64 -48.79 -19.41
N VAL A 230 -15.64 -48.32 -18.67
CA VAL A 230 -15.80 -47.17 -17.79
C VAL A 230 -16.03 -45.94 -18.68
N PRO A 231 -17.02 -45.08 -18.41
CA PRO A 231 -17.22 -43.87 -19.20
C PRO A 231 -16.02 -42.94 -18.99
N LEU A 232 -15.18 -42.82 -20.02
CA LEU A 232 -14.43 -41.58 -20.22
C LEU A 232 -15.45 -40.53 -20.65
N THR A 233 -15.31 -39.31 -20.14
CA THR A 233 -16.28 -38.21 -20.20
C THR A 233 -16.61 -37.66 -21.60
N ASP A 234 -16.31 -38.39 -22.67
CA ASP A 234 -16.74 -38.07 -24.03
C ASP A 234 -17.63 -39.20 -24.60
N SER A 235 -18.92 -39.03 -24.41
CA SER A 235 -20.00 -39.83 -24.98
C SER A 235 -19.98 -39.75 -26.52
N ASN A 236 -19.27 -40.65 -27.23
CA ASN A 236 -19.63 -41.12 -28.60
C ASN A 236 -18.66 -42.09 -29.31
N ARG A 237 -17.75 -42.79 -28.63
CA ARG A 237 -16.87 -43.77 -29.31
C ARG A 237 -17.20 -45.21 -28.92
N HIS A 238 -17.82 -45.93 -29.84
CA HIS A 238 -17.89 -47.40 -29.78
C HIS A 238 -16.57 -47.97 -30.34
N ASN A 239 -15.77 -48.62 -29.50
CA ASN A 239 -14.59 -49.36 -29.96
C ASN A 239 -15.05 -50.72 -30.52
N ALA A 240 -14.97 -50.90 -31.83
CA ALA A 240 -15.05 -52.22 -32.45
C ALA A 240 -13.64 -52.81 -32.52
N ILE A 241 -13.40 -53.92 -31.82
CA ILE A 241 -12.16 -54.69 -31.95
C ILE A 241 -12.32 -55.61 -33.15
N LEU A 242 -11.57 -55.32 -34.23
CA LEU A 242 -11.47 -56.19 -35.40
C LEU A 242 -10.41 -57.27 -35.11
N TYR A 243 -10.81 -58.53 -34.99
CA TYR A 243 -9.87 -59.64 -34.90
C TYR A 243 -9.33 -59.95 -36.31
N THR A 244 -8.02 -59.82 -36.49
CA THR A 244 -7.29 -60.53 -37.55
C THR A 244 -6.50 -61.66 -36.89
N GLY A 245 -6.44 -62.81 -37.56
CA GLY A 245 -6.15 -64.10 -36.95
C GLY A 245 -4.78 -64.29 -36.30
N GLU A 246 -4.68 -65.46 -35.68
CA GLU A 246 -3.50 -66.14 -35.15
C GLU A 246 -3.06 -65.80 -33.70
N THR A 247 -3.77 -66.44 -32.77
CA THR A 247 -3.36 -66.89 -31.41
C THR A 247 -2.62 -65.92 -30.50
N PHE A 248 -3.30 -65.49 -29.42
CA PHE A 248 -2.67 -64.93 -28.23
C PHE A 248 -2.43 -66.02 -27.17
N ASN A 249 -1.17 -66.27 -26.81
CA ASN A 249 -0.82 -67.15 -25.69
C ASN A 249 -0.82 -66.35 -24.38
N LEU A 250 -1.89 -66.49 -23.59
CA LEU A 250 -1.87 -66.09 -22.17
C LEU A 250 -1.19 -67.19 -21.35
N VAL A 251 0.11 -67.05 -21.12
CA VAL A 251 0.84 -67.85 -20.13
C VAL A 251 0.45 -67.35 -18.75
N GLY A 252 -0.24 -68.20 -17.96
CA GLY A 252 -0.51 -67.97 -16.53
C GLY A 252 -1.87 -67.35 -16.21
N ALA A 253 -2.98 -68.01 -16.58
CA ALA A 253 -4.32 -67.64 -16.12
C ALA A 253 -4.74 -68.53 -14.93
N THR A 254 -4.79 -67.96 -13.72
CA THR A 254 -5.60 -68.49 -12.61
C THR A 254 -6.96 -67.80 -12.58
N LYS A 255 -8.00 -68.62 -12.45
CA LYS A 255 -9.40 -68.24 -12.46
C LYS A 255 -9.73 -67.41 -11.20
N GLY A 256 -10.11 -66.14 -11.36
CA GLY A 256 -10.79 -65.38 -10.30
C GLY A 256 -10.14 -64.07 -9.81
N GLY A 257 -9.17 -63.49 -10.52
CA GLY A 257 -8.64 -62.16 -10.18
C GLY A 257 -8.95 -61.14 -11.27
N VAL A 258 -9.80 -60.15 -10.98
CA VAL A 258 -9.88 -58.92 -11.78
C VAL A 258 -8.55 -58.19 -11.62
N ARG A 259 -7.80 -58.03 -12.71
CA ARG A 259 -6.70 -57.07 -12.78
C ARG A 259 -7.09 -56.00 -13.79
N THR A 260 -7.15 -54.76 -13.32
CA THR A 260 -7.20 -53.57 -14.18
C THR A 260 -5.88 -53.54 -14.95
N ILE A 261 -5.93 -53.68 -16.27
CA ILE A 261 -4.79 -53.34 -17.13
C ILE A 261 -4.97 -51.86 -17.44
N GLU A 262 -4.27 -51.00 -16.70
CA GLU A 262 -4.07 -49.62 -17.14
C GLU A 262 -3.23 -49.68 -18.42
N ILE A 263 -3.82 -49.23 -19.53
CA ILE A 263 -3.04 -48.90 -20.72
C ILE A 263 -2.36 -47.58 -20.36
N ASP A 264 -1.17 -47.69 -19.78
CA ASP A 264 -0.30 -46.56 -19.52
C ASP A 264 0.09 -45.99 -20.90
N ASN A 265 -0.58 -44.91 -21.32
CA ASN A 265 -0.14 -44.12 -22.46
C ASN A 265 1.18 -43.51 -22.04
N GLY A 266 2.28 -44.23 -22.29
CA GLY A 266 3.62 -43.81 -21.92
C GLY A 266 3.94 -42.39 -22.39
N PRO A 267 4.97 -41.76 -21.80
CA PRO A 267 5.28 -40.36 -22.04
C PRO A 267 5.44 -40.06 -23.54
N VAL A 268 4.81 -38.96 -23.99
CA VAL A 268 4.94 -38.44 -25.35
C VAL A 268 6.18 -37.56 -25.39
N TYR A 269 7.19 -37.96 -26.16
CA TYR A 269 8.42 -37.20 -26.34
C TYR A 269 8.27 -36.17 -27.47
N HIS A 270 8.81 -34.97 -27.26
CA HIS A 270 8.81 -33.85 -28.20
C HIS A 270 10.21 -33.62 -28.78
N ASP A 271 10.30 -32.97 -29.95
CA ASP A 271 11.56 -32.72 -30.67
C ASP A 271 12.54 -31.82 -29.91
N ASP A 272 12.05 -31.00 -28.97
CA ASP A 272 12.86 -30.16 -28.08
C ASP A 272 13.45 -30.94 -26.88
N GLY A 273 13.21 -32.26 -26.82
CA GLY A 273 13.67 -33.14 -25.76
C GLY A 273 12.86 -33.05 -24.47
N SER A 274 11.73 -32.33 -24.48
CA SER A 274 10.72 -32.41 -23.41
C SER A 274 9.84 -33.65 -23.57
N TYR A 275 9.13 -34.05 -22.52
CA TYR A 275 8.14 -35.13 -22.59
C TYR A 275 6.88 -34.77 -21.81
N THR A 276 5.72 -35.23 -22.30
CA THR A 276 4.43 -35.08 -21.62
C THR A 276 3.98 -36.41 -21.03
N THR A 277 3.71 -36.44 -19.73
CA THR A 277 3.19 -37.62 -19.02
C THR A 277 1.69 -37.81 -19.26
N GLY A 278 1.14 -38.98 -18.92
CA GLY A 278 -0.26 -39.33 -19.16
C GLY A 278 -1.28 -38.44 -18.42
N ASP A 279 -0.83 -37.70 -17.40
CA ASP A 279 -1.59 -36.68 -16.67
C ASP A 279 -1.57 -35.28 -17.33
N GLY A 280 -0.88 -35.14 -18.46
CA GLY A 280 -0.80 -33.89 -19.23
C GLY A 280 0.29 -32.91 -18.78
N VAL A 281 1.12 -33.28 -17.80
CA VAL A 281 2.26 -32.44 -17.35
C VAL A 281 3.42 -32.55 -18.35
N ARG A 282 3.97 -31.42 -18.80
CA ARG A 282 5.13 -31.38 -19.70
C ARG A 282 6.42 -31.14 -18.92
N HIS A 283 7.37 -32.06 -18.99
CA HIS A 283 8.69 -31.96 -18.35
C HIS A 283 9.77 -31.54 -19.36
N TYR A 284 10.62 -30.59 -18.98
CA TYR A 284 11.70 -30.07 -19.81
C TYR A 284 13.08 -30.57 -19.34
N GLN A 285 14.10 -30.42 -20.20
CA GLN A 285 15.46 -30.89 -19.93
C GLN A 285 16.14 -30.17 -18.74
N ASP A 286 15.75 -28.93 -18.45
CA ASP A 286 16.23 -28.13 -17.33
C ASP A 286 15.61 -28.54 -15.98
N LYS A 287 14.84 -29.64 -15.95
CA LYS A 287 14.05 -30.14 -14.81
C LYS A 287 12.88 -29.24 -14.43
N SER A 288 12.53 -28.24 -15.25
CA SER A 288 11.26 -27.53 -15.13
C SER A 288 10.12 -28.39 -15.65
N TYR A 289 8.89 -28.09 -15.25
CA TYR A 289 7.68 -28.71 -15.81
C TYR A 289 6.53 -27.73 -15.90
N THR A 290 5.64 -27.90 -16.87
CA THR A 290 4.40 -27.13 -17.03
C THR A 290 3.22 -28.03 -16.72
N THR A 291 2.39 -27.63 -15.76
CA THR A 291 1.14 -28.30 -15.40
C THR A 291 0.03 -27.99 -16.41
N THR A 292 -1.06 -28.74 -16.35
CA THR A 292 -2.18 -28.65 -17.31
C THR A 292 -2.93 -27.32 -17.25
N ASP A 293 -2.84 -26.59 -16.15
CA ASP A 293 -3.34 -25.23 -15.96
C ASP A 293 -2.40 -24.15 -16.53
N GLY A 294 -1.28 -24.54 -17.14
CA GLY A 294 -0.32 -23.63 -17.77
C GLY A 294 0.72 -23.04 -16.82
N ILE A 295 0.73 -23.43 -15.54
CA ILE A 295 1.74 -22.97 -14.58
C ILE A 295 3.07 -23.68 -14.84
N ARG A 296 4.17 -22.92 -14.94
CA ARG A 296 5.51 -23.48 -15.12
C ARG A 296 6.25 -23.53 -13.79
N HIS A 297 6.65 -24.71 -13.34
CA HIS A 297 7.49 -24.92 -12.17
C HIS A 297 8.95 -25.10 -12.59
N TYR A 298 9.88 -24.43 -11.91
CA TYR A 298 11.32 -24.47 -12.17
C TYR A 298 12.05 -25.36 -11.16
N ALA A 299 13.25 -25.81 -11.54
CA ALA A 299 14.08 -26.69 -10.72
C ALA A 299 14.56 -26.07 -9.39
N ASP A 300 14.57 -24.74 -9.30
CA ASP A 300 14.90 -23.98 -8.09
C ASP A 300 13.74 -23.86 -7.10
N GLY A 301 12.58 -24.46 -7.41
CA GLY A 301 11.37 -24.40 -6.59
C GLY A 301 10.51 -23.15 -6.85
N SER A 302 10.92 -22.27 -7.78
CA SER A 302 10.07 -21.17 -8.25
C SER A 302 9.00 -21.65 -9.22
N TYR A 303 7.92 -20.90 -9.37
CA TYR A 303 6.89 -21.16 -10.37
C TYR A 303 6.43 -19.88 -11.05
N GLU A 304 5.94 -19.97 -12.28
CA GLU A 304 5.43 -18.85 -13.06
C GLU A 304 3.97 -19.08 -13.43
N SER A 305 3.15 -18.09 -13.10
CA SER A 305 1.71 -18.07 -13.39
C SER A 305 1.32 -16.66 -13.86
N ASN A 306 0.57 -16.57 -14.96
CA ASN A 306 0.11 -15.30 -15.54
C ASN A 306 1.23 -14.26 -15.77
N GLY A 307 2.44 -14.71 -16.15
CA GLY A 307 3.58 -13.83 -16.39
C GLY A 307 4.32 -13.33 -15.14
N VAL A 308 3.93 -13.80 -13.95
CA VAL A 308 4.59 -13.49 -12.68
C VAL A 308 5.35 -14.73 -12.20
N ARG A 309 6.65 -14.57 -11.91
CA ARG A 309 7.48 -15.67 -11.36
C ARG A 309 7.58 -15.54 -9.85
N TYR A 310 7.09 -16.52 -9.11
CA TYR A 310 7.14 -16.64 -7.65
C TYR A 310 8.31 -17.52 -7.22
N TYR A 311 9.15 -17.05 -6.31
CA TYR A 311 10.32 -17.74 -5.80
C TYR A 311 10.02 -18.42 -4.45
N SER A 312 10.83 -19.40 -4.09
CA SER A 312 10.69 -20.15 -2.84
C SER A 312 10.94 -19.33 -1.57
N ASP A 313 11.61 -18.18 -1.69
CA ASP A 313 11.84 -17.22 -0.60
C ASP A 313 10.62 -16.29 -0.36
N GLY A 314 9.51 -16.51 -1.08
CA GLY A 314 8.29 -15.69 -1.02
C GLY A 314 8.34 -14.42 -1.87
N SER A 315 9.48 -14.14 -2.52
CA SER A 315 9.58 -13.03 -3.48
C SER A 315 8.91 -13.39 -4.81
N TYR A 316 8.62 -12.38 -5.64
CA TYR A 316 8.09 -12.58 -6.98
C TYR A 316 8.70 -11.58 -7.97
N ALA A 317 8.71 -11.91 -9.26
CA ALA A 317 9.12 -11.01 -10.32
C ALA A 317 7.92 -10.61 -11.18
N LEU A 318 7.66 -9.30 -11.25
CA LEU A 318 6.64 -8.69 -12.09
C LEU A 318 7.34 -7.72 -13.05
N ASP A 319 7.10 -7.84 -14.36
CA ASP A 319 7.72 -7.02 -15.41
C ASP A 319 9.26 -6.92 -15.31
N GLY A 320 9.91 -8.01 -14.90
CA GLY A 320 11.37 -8.10 -14.75
C GLY A 320 11.93 -7.47 -13.48
N VAL A 321 11.09 -6.94 -12.58
CA VAL A 321 11.50 -6.40 -11.28
C VAL A 321 11.25 -7.45 -10.19
N LYS A 322 12.29 -7.82 -9.44
CA LYS A 322 12.17 -8.71 -8.27
C LYS A 322 11.62 -7.92 -7.08
N ILE A 323 10.47 -8.34 -6.58
CA ILE A 323 9.74 -7.83 -5.42
C ILE A 323 9.87 -8.86 -4.30
N ALA A 324 10.36 -8.45 -3.14
CA ALA A 324 10.51 -9.27 -1.94
C ALA A 324 9.15 -9.65 -1.34
N ALA A 325 9.17 -10.62 -0.43
CA ALA A 325 7.96 -11.12 0.24
C ALA A 325 7.20 -10.02 1.02
N ASP A 326 7.91 -9.01 1.53
CA ASP A 326 7.33 -7.83 2.19
C ASP A 326 6.73 -6.80 1.20
N GLY A 327 6.66 -7.14 -0.09
CA GLY A 327 6.22 -6.24 -1.15
C GLY A 327 7.25 -5.17 -1.54
N SER A 328 8.47 -5.23 -1.00
CA SER A 328 9.50 -4.25 -1.33
C SER A 328 10.29 -4.59 -2.59
N TYR A 329 10.75 -3.57 -3.32
CA TYR A 329 11.69 -3.75 -4.42
C TYR A 329 12.73 -2.65 -4.42
N THR A 330 13.89 -2.93 -5.03
CA THR A 330 14.98 -1.96 -5.16
C THR A 330 15.06 -1.49 -6.60
N LYS A 331 15.05 -0.17 -6.80
CA LYS A 331 15.27 0.46 -8.10
C LYS A 331 16.26 1.61 -7.91
N ASP A 332 17.31 1.65 -8.74
CA ASP A 332 18.36 2.68 -8.67
C ASP A 332 19.01 2.81 -7.27
N GLY A 333 19.16 1.70 -6.55
CA GLY A 333 19.70 1.66 -5.18
C GLY A 333 18.75 2.17 -4.09
N LYS A 334 17.51 2.50 -4.42
CA LYS A 334 16.47 2.99 -3.49
C LYS A 334 15.41 1.92 -3.26
N LYS A 335 14.90 1.84 -2.03
CA LYS A 335 13.84 0.90 -1.62
C LYS A 335 12.45 1.52 -1.86
N TYR A 336 11.59 0.74 -2.49
CA TYR A 336 10.18 1.06 -2.77
C TYR A 336 9.29 -0.07 -2.24
N TYR A 337 8.01 0.20 -2.06
CA TYR A 337 6.99 -0.80 -1.76
C TYR A 337 5.88 -0.74 -2.80
N VAL A 338 5.32 -1.90 -3.16
CA VAL A 338 4.07 -1.96 -3.92
C VAL A 338 2.93 -1.37 -3.08
N LYS A 339 1.97 -0.70 -3.74
CA LYS A 339 0.94 0.11 -3.06
C LYS A 339 0.06 -0.74 -2.13
N GLU A 340 -0.16 -1.99 -2.50
CA GLU A 340 -0.97 -2.97 -1.81
C GLU A 340 -0.30 -3.47 -0.51
N ALA A 341 1.03 -3.36 -0.40
CA ALA A 341 1.78 -3.79 0.78
C ALA A 341 1.85 -2.73 1.90
N ILE A 342 1.35 -1.51 1.64
CA ILE A 342 1.45 -0.37 2.56
C ILE A 342 0.09 0.18 2.94
N LYS A 343 -0.14 0.34 4.25
CA LYS A 343 -1.29 1.04 4.80
C LYS A 343 -0.85 2.46 5.19
N ASN A 344 -1.55 3.47 4.66
CA ASN A 344 -1.34 4.85 5.06
C ASN A 344 -1.65 5.01 6.54
N TYR A 345 -0.74 5.65 7.26
CA TYR A 345 -0.92 5.95 8.68
C TYR A 345 -1.20 7.44 8.86
N ASP A 346 -2.40 7.77 9.33
CA ASP A 346 -2.73 9.15 9.68
C ASP A 346 -2.22 9.46 11.08
N TRP A 347 -1.10 10.19 11.13
CA TRP A 347 -0.46 10.61 12.37
C TRP A 347 -1.35 11.50 13.26
N ARG A 348 -2.42 12.09 12.72
CA ARG A 348 -3.34 12.96 13.49
C ARG A 348 -4.32 12.18 14.34
N THR A 349 -4.63 10.96 13.93
CA THR A 349 -5.66 10.10 14.57
C THR A 349 -5.08 8.81 15.10
N GLY A 350 -3.85 8.45 14.70
CA GLY A 350 -3.17 7.24 15.10
C GLY A 350 -2.71 7.28 16.57
N PRO A 351 -2.68 6.12 17.27
CA PRO A 351 -2.29 6.06 18.68
C PRO A 351 -0.77 6.14 18.91
N ASP A 352 0.04 5.84 17.90
CA ASP A 352 1.51 5.71 18.00
C ASP A 352 2.22 7.06 17.82
N ILE A 353 1.52 8.11 17.37
CA ILE A 353 2.06 9.46 17.22
C ILE A 353 1.26 10.42 18.10
N SER A 354 1.96 11.17 18.94
CA SER A 354 1.38 12.21 19.79
C SER A 354 1.75 13.59 19.28
N ASP A 355 0.81 14.52 19.34
CA ASP A 355 1.03 15.95 19.09
C ASP A 355 0.92 16.68 20.44
N GLU A 356 2.04 16.95 21.08
CA GLU A 356 2.11 17.51 22.44
C GLU A 356 2.83 18.85 22.46
N TYR A 357 2.54 19.67 23.49
CA TYR A 357 3.27 20.91 23.71
C TYR A 357 4.74 20.62 24.02
N TYR A 358 5.64 21.38 23.42
CA TYR A 358 7.06 21.24 23.73
C TYR A 358 7.43 22.15 24.89
N THR A 359 7.63 21.51 26.04
CA THR A 359 7.83 22.24 27.29
C THR A 359 9.30 22.46 27.66
N ASP A 360 10.25 21.84 26.94
CA ASP A 360 11.66 21.91 27.31
C ASP A 360 12.24 23.34 27.14
N ASP A 361 11.69 24.16 26.24
CA ASP A 361 12.12 25.55 26.06
C ASP A 361 11.27 26.57 26.83
N ASP A 362 10.19 26.13 27.49
CA ASP A 362 9.26 26.99 28.21
C ASP A 362 9.93 27.73 29.36
N GLU A 363 10.71 27.02 30.18
CA GLU A 363 11.39 27.63 31.33
C GLU A 363 12.36 28.72 30.88
N ALA A 364 13.14 28.45 29.84
CA ALA A 364 14.06 29.42 29.25
C ALA A 364 13.32 30.61 28.62
N ALA A 365 12.18 30.37 27.97
CA ALA A 365 11.34 31.41 27.38
C ALA A 365 10.72 32.32 28.45
N ILE A 366 10.22 31.75 29.55
CA ILE A 366 9.67 32.48 30.69
C ILE A 366 10.78 33.31 31.35
N ALA A 367 11.94 32.71 31.62
CA ALA A 367 13.06 33.41 32.25
C ALA A 367 13.55 34.59 31.40
N LYS A 368 13.67 34.41 30.07
CA LYS A 368 14.02 35.50 29.14
C LYS A 368 12.99 36.63 29.18
N TYR A 369 11.70 36.28 29.11
CA TYR A 369 10.62 37.27 29.16
C TYR A 369 10.63 38.06 30.47
N ASP A 370 10.78 37.40 31.62
CA ASP A 370 10.78 38.06 32.92
C ASP A 370 11.99 38.99 33.07
N ALA A 371 13.18 38.54 32.64
CA ALA A 371 14.41 39.34 32.66
C ALA A 371 14.31 40.59 31.77
N GLU A 372 13.83 40.45 30.53
CA GLU A 372 13.69 41.58 29.62
C GLU A 372 12.54 42.53 30.04
N THR A 373 11.43 41.98 30.53
CA THR A 373 10.32 42.78 31.08
C THR A 373 10.77 43.61 32.27
N ALA A 374 11.62 43.07 33.15
CA ALA A 374 12.20 43.82 34.26
C ALA A 374 13.07 45.00 33.78
N LYS A 375 13.89 44.79 32.74
CA LYS A 375 14.69 45.86 32.13
C LYS A 375 13.81 46.94 31.50
N ILE A 376 12.78 46.55 30.75
CA ILE A 376 11.84 47.49 30.13
C ILE A 376 11.11 48.31 31.18
N LYS A 377 10.61 47.68 32.25
CA LYS A 377 9.94 48.38 33.36
C LYS A 377 10.87 49.38 34.04
N SER A 378 12.14 49.02 34.28
CA SER A 378 13.12 49.95 34.85
C SER A 378 13.35 51.17 33.95
N LYS A 379 13.44 50.96 32.62
CA LYS A 379 13.62 52.06 31.66
C LYS A 379 12.37 52.93 31.54
N ASP A 380 11.17 52.35 31.55
CA ASP A 380 9.92 53.13 31.52
C ASP A 380 9.78 54.01 32.77
N GLN A 381 10.15 53.49 33.95
CA GLN A 381 10.21 54.28 35.19
C GLN A 381 11.20 55.45 35.09
N GLU A 382 12.38 55.22 34.49
CA GLU A 382 13.37 56.28 34.26
C GLU A 382 12.81 57.37 33.33
N PHE A 383 12.19 56.98 32.21
CA PHE A 383 11.56 57.91 31.28
C PHE A 383 10.38 58.66 31.89
N ASP A 384 9.57 58.01 32.73
CA ASP A 384 8.48 58.67 33.46
C ASP A 384 9.01 59.76 34.41
N MET A 385 10.10 59.50 35.13
CA MET A 385 10.76 60.50 35.98
C MET A 385 11.36 61.66 35.16
N GLN A 386 12.00 61.36 34.03
CA GLN A 386 12.55 62.37 33.13
C GLN A 386 11.44 63.26 32.55
N GLN A 387 10.33 62.66 32.12
CA GLN A 387 9.16 63.36 31.60
C GLN A 387 8.58 64.32 32.65
N LYS A 388 8.31 63.83 33.87
CA LYS A 388 7.81 64.67 34.97
C LYS A 388 8.74 65.84 35.30
N THR A 389 10.06 65.61 35.24
CA THR A 389 11.05 66.65 35.48
C THR A 389 11.01 67.71 34.37
N ALA A 390 10.96 67.30 33.10
CA ALA A 390 10.87 68.20 31.96
C ALA A 390 9.57 69.01 31.96
N GLU A 391 8.42 68.40 32.26
CA GLU A 391 7.13 69.08 32.39
C GLU A 391 7.12 70.11 33.54
N THR A 392 7.76 69.78 34.67
CA THR A 392 7.91 70.73 35.79
C THR A 392 8.75 71.94 35.39
N GLN A 393 9.85 71.71 34.67
CA GLN A 393 10.69 72.80 34.14
C GLN A 393 9.96 73.63 33.09
N GLN A 394 9.21 73.00 32.19
CA GLN A 394 8.42 73.69 31.16
C GLN A 394 7.39 74.62 31.81
N LYS A 395 6.71 74.16 32.87
CA LYS A 395 5.78 74.98 33.64
C LYS A 395 6.47 76.15 34.33
N ALA A 396 7.65 75.94 34.90
CA ALA A 396 8.43 77.02 35.51
C ALA A 396 8.84 78.08 34.47
N VAL A 397 9.37 77.65 33.31
CA VAL A 397 9.75 78.54 32.20
C VAL A 397 8.54 79.28 31.63
N THR A 398 7.37 78.63 31.54
CA THR A 398 6.14 79.29 31.10
C THR A 398 5.72 80.41 32.06
N ASN A 399 5.81 80.18 33.36
CA ASN A 399 5.55 81.24 34.35
C ASN A 399 6.55 82.40 34.24
N GLU A 400 7.83 82.12 33.92
CA GLU A 400 8.85 83.14 33.67
C GLU A 400 8.55 83.96 32.41
N ILE A 401 8.11 83.31 31.32
CA ILE A 401 7.66 83.95 30.08
C ILE A 401 6.50 84.92 30.36
N ASP A 402 5.46 84.46 31.06
CA ASP A 402 4.31 85.29 31.41
C ASP A 402 4.72 86.50 32.27
N GLY A 403 5.68 86.31 33.18
CA GLY A 403 6.27 87.39 33.98
C GLY A 403 7.04 88.40 33.13
N ALA A 404 7.87 87.93 32.20
CA ALA A 404 8.65 88.77 31.29
C ALA A 404 7.74 89.58 30.34
N GLN A 405 6.69 88.97 29.80
CA GLN A 405 5.70 89.64 28.95
C GLN A 405 5.01 90.79 29.69
N LYS A 406 4.53 90.55 30.92
CA LYS A 406 3.93 91.60 31.77
C LYS A 406 4.90 92.75 32.06
N LEU A 407 6.18 92.45 32.25
CA LEU A 407 7.23 93.46 32.44
C LEU A 407 7.45 94.31 31.19
N ILE A 408 7.45 93.68 30.01
CA ILE A 408 7.55 94.37 28.72
C ILE A 408 6.33 95.28 28.52
N GLU A 409 5.12 94.78 28.71
CA GLU A 409 3.86 95.55 28.62
C GLU A 409 3.91 96.78 29.53
N LYS A 410 4.25 96.59 30.81
CA LYS A 410 4.38 97.70 31.76
C LYS A 410 5.43 98.73 31.33
N THR A 411 6.55 98.29 30.77
CA THR A 411 7.62 99.18 30.28
C THR A 411 7.16 99.98 29.08
N ILE A 412 6.40 99.35 28.17
CA ILE A 412 5.79 100.00 27.01
C ILE A 412 4.78 101.06 27.50
N GLU A 413 3.87 100.71 28.40
CA GLU A 413 2.88 101.66 28.96
C GLU A 413 3.53 102.88 29.62
N MET A 414 4.57 102.66 30.45
CA MET A 414 5.30 103.76 31.09
C MET A 414 6.00 104.65 30.06
N SER A 415 6.58 104.04 29.02
CA SER A 415 7.24 104.79 27.95
C SER A 415 6.24 105.67 27.21
N PHE A 416 5.08 105.14 26.82
CA PHE A 416 4.04 105.91 26.14
C PHE A 416 3.45 107.05 27.01
N LYS A 417 3.24 106.81 28.32
CA LYS A 417 2.79 107.87 29.25
C LYS A 417 3.80 109.01 29.43
N LEU A 418 5.07 108.78 29.11
CA LEU A 418 6.12 109.80 29.22
C LEU A 418 6.17 110.71 27.98
N PHE A 419 5.54 110.30 26.88
CA PHE A 419 5.51 111.03 25.61
C PHE A 419 4.14 111.63 25.26
N ALA A 420 3.11 111.38 26.07
CA ALA A 420 1.78 111.99 26.00
C ALA A 420 1.61 112.99 27.14
#